data_AF-A0A936WI86-F1
#
_entry.id   AF-A0A936WI86-F1
#
_cell.length_a   1.000
_cell.length_b   1.000
_cell.length_c   1.000
_cell.angle_alpha   90.00
_cell.angle_beta   90.00
_cell.angle_gamma   90.00
#
_symmetry.space_group_name_H-M   'P 1'
#
loop_
_entity.id
_entity.type
_entity.pdbx_description
1 polymer ?
#
loop_
_entity_poly.entity_id
_entity_poly.type
_entity_poly.pdbx_seq_one_letter_code
_entity_poly.pdbx_strand_id
1 'polypeptide(L)'
;MISIDPKHWRVCEGILDRLHEFLNRRELTPADEEEIRQHLKACPPCGDRFEFEELLLDRLRKADPCRCPDSLRARVQALLNLE
;
A
#
# COMPACT_ATOMS: atom_id res chain seq x y z
N MET A 1 -20.92 11.87 20.25
CA MET A 1 -20.04 13.00 19.90
C MET A 1 -18.66 12.44 19.64
N ILE A 2 -18.34 12.14 18.38
CA ILE A 2 -16.95 11.85 17.98
C ILE A 2 -16.40 13.21 17.58
N SER A 3 -15.55 13.78 18.44
CA SER A 3 -14.90 15.05 18.19
C SER A 3 -13.82 14.79 17.14
N ILE A 4 -14.15 15.01 15.86
CA ILE A 4 -13.17 14.99 14.77
C ILE A 4 -12.39 16.29 14.89
N ASP A 5 -11.20 16.20 15.47
CA ASP A 5 -10.31 17.33 15.71
C ASP A 5 -9.94 17.99 14.35
N PRO A 6 -10.14 19.29 14.12
CA PRO A 6 -9.96 19.92 12.81
C PRO A 6 -8.50 19.96 12.30
N LYS A 7 -7.53 19.52 13.12
CA LYS A 7 -6.12 19.34 12.73
C LYS A 7 -5.79 17.95 12.17
N HIS A 8 -6.73 17.00 12.20
CA HIS A 8 -6.52 15.61 11.77
C HIS A 8 -6.50 15.41 10.24
N TRP A 9 -6.78 16.44 9.44
CA TRP A 9 -6.98 16.28 7.98
C TRP A 9 -5.68 16.28 7.15
N ARG A 10 -4.63 16.98 7.57
CA ARG A 10 -3.36 17.09 6.79
C ARG A 10 -2.41 15.90 6.93
N VAL A 11 -2.62 15.04 7.93
CA VAL A 11 -1.77 13.85 8.18
C VAL A 11 -2.43 12.59 7.63
N CYS A 12 -3.76 12.49 7.70
CA CYS A 12 -4.48 11.32 7.20
C CYS A 12 -4.48 11.22 5.67
N GLU A 13 -4.67 12.32 4.92
CA GLU A 13 -4.59 12.27 3.45
C GLU A 13 -3.18 11.89 2.95
N GLY A 14 -2.13 12.46 3.54
CA GLY A 14 -0.75 12.14 3.16
C GLY A 14 -0.31 10.72 3.54
N ILE A 15 -0.85 10.17 4.64
CA ILE A 15 -0.60 8.77 5.01
C ILE A 15 -1.30 7.81 4.07
N LEU A 16 -2.45 8.16 3.50
CA LEU A 16 -3.14 7.30 2.53
C LEU A 16 -2.35 7.14 1.22
N ASP A 17 -1.71 8.20 0.75
CA ASP A 17 -0.83 8.13 -0.42
C ASP A 17 0.38 7.20 -0.13
N ARG A 18 0.95 7.28 1.08
CA ARG A 18 2.03 6.39 1.55
C ARG A 18 1.57 5.01 1.99
N LEU A 19 0.26 4.81 2.21
CA LEU A 19 -0.31 3.54 2.67
C LEU A 19 -0.15 2.47 1.60
N HIS A 20 -0.34 2.84 0.35
CA HIS A 20 -0.10 1.95 -0.78
C HIS A 20 1.38 1.59 -0.93
N GLU A 21 2.32 2.51 -0.63
CA GLU A 21 3.75 2.23 -0.62
C GLU A 21 4.12 1.26 0.50
N PHE A 22 3.55 1.47 1.69
CA PHE A 22 3.68 0.60 2.86
C PHE A 22 3.12 -0.81 2.60
N LEU A 23 1.91 -0.91 2.05
CA LEU A 23 1.24 -2.16 1.70
C LEU A 23 1.94 -2.93 0.56
N ASN A 24 2.59 -2.20 -0.35
CA ASN A 24 3.37 -2.78 -1.45
C ASN A 24 4.86 -2.93 -1.12
N ARG A 25 5.30 -2.55 0.09
CA ARG A 25 6.70 -2.56 0.57
C ARG A 25 7.68 -1.98 -0.45
N ARG A 26 7.30 -0.89 -1.12
CA ARG A 26 8.18 -0.19 -2.07
C ARG A 26 8.65 1.12 -1.45
N GLU A 27 9.96 1.31 -1.43
CA GLU A 27 10.64 2.59 -1.22
C GLU A 27 10.31 3.37 0.07
N LEU A 28 10.05 2.67 1.18
CA LEU A 28 9.97 3.32 2.50
C LEU A 28 11.28 3.19 3.27
N THR A 29 11.67 4.26 3.95
CA THR A 29 12.73 4.17 4.94
C THR A 29 12.20 3.53 6.23
N PRO A 30 13.07 2.93 7.07
CA PRO A 30 12.63 2.40 8.37
C PRO A 30 11.97 3.45 9.28
N ALA A 31 12.33 4.73 9.12
CA ALA A 31 11.73 5.83 9.86
C ALA A 31 10.29 6.10 9.40
N ASP A 32 10.04 6.10 8.09
CA ASP A 32 8.70 6.30 7.53
C ASP A 32 7.75 5.17 7.92
N GLU A 33 8.23 3.92 7.93
CA GLU A 33 7.42 2.79 8.39
C GLU A 33 6.97 2.93 9.84
N GLU A 34 7.87 3.41 10.71
CA GLU A 34 7.56 3.57 12.13
C GLU A 34 6.56 4.72 12.36
N GLU A 35 6.69 5.83 11.62
CA GLU A 35 5.73 6.94 11.67
C GLU A 35 4.32 6.46 11.27
N ILE A 36 4.22 5.67 10.19
CA ILE A 36 2.95 5.10 9.73
C ILE A 36 2.37 4.17 10.79
N ARG A 37 3.17 3.26 11.38
CA ARG A 37 2.71 2.35 12.44
C ARG A 37 2.20 3.11 13.67
N GLN A 38 2.87 4.18 14.07
CA GLN A 38 2.44 5.01 15.19
C GLN A 38 1.10 5.68 14.90
N HIS A 39 0.92 6.19 13.69
CA HIS A 39 -0.35 6.80 13.27
C HIS A 39 -1.49 5.77 13.26
N LEU A 40 -1.30 4.60 12.66
CA LEU A 40 -2.33 3.56 12.61
C LEU A 40 -2.77 3.11 14.00
N LYS A 41 -1.87 3.10 14.99
CA LYS A 41 -2.20 2.82 16.40
C LYS A 41 -2.95 3.97 17.08
N ALA A 42 -2.62 5.22 16.75
CA ALA A 42 -3.20 6.40 17.37
C ALA A 42 -4.54 6.83 16.73
N CYS A 43 -4.81 6.39 15.49
CA CYS A 43 -5.95 6.80 14.69
C CYS A 43 -6.77 5.57 14.23
N PRO A 44 -7.77 5.14 15.03
CA PRO A 44 -8.66 4.02 14.67
C PRO A 44 -9.25 4.06 13.25
N PRO A 45 -9.76 5.20 12.72
CA PRO A 45 -10.31 5.19 11.37
C PRO A 45 -9.27 4.91 10.27
N CYS A 46 -8.01 5.31 10.48
CA CYS A 46 -6.92 4.95 9.55
C CYS A 46 -6.50 3.49 9.72
N GLY A 47 -6.51 2.98 10.96
CA GLY A 47 -6.30 1.56 11.25
C GLY A 47 -7.31 0.66 10.54
N ASP A 48 -8.61 0.95 10.70
CA ASP A 48 -9.69 0.19 10.06
C ASP A 48 -9.55 0.16 8.53
N ARG A 49 -9.16 1.30 7.93
CA ARG A 49 -8.92 1.39 6.50
C ARG A 49 -7.70 0.59 6.05
N PHE A 50 -6.60 0.66 6.79
CA PHE A 50 -5.41 -0.15 6.53
C PHE A 50 -5.73 -1.64 6.57
N GLU A 51 -6.44 -2.11 7.59
CA GLU A 51 -6.83 -3.51 7.72
C GLU A 51 -7.67 -3.97 6.53
N PHE A 52 -8.64 -3.15 6.10
CA PHE A 52 -9.44 -3.44 4.91
C PHE A 52 -8.57 -3.56 3.64
N GLU A 53 -7.68 -2.60 3.39
CA GLU A 53 -6.82 -2.58 2.21
C GLU A 53 -5.82 -3.75 2.22
N GLU A 54 -5.24 -4.09 3.38
CA GLU A 54 -4.35 -5.25 3.55
C GLU A 54 -5.07 -6.56 3.21
N LEU A 55 -6.27 -6.75 3.77
CA LEU A 55 -7.09 -7.93 3.49
C LEU A 55 -7.50 -8.01 2.02
N LEU A 56 -7.85 -6.89 1.40
CA LEU A 56 -8.18 -6.83 -0.02
C LEU A 56 -6.98 -7.24 -0.88
N LEU A 57 -5.79 -6.70 -0.61
CA LEU A 57 -4.58 -7.04 -1.36
C LEU A 57 -4.18 -8.51 -1.17
N ASP A 58 -4.30 -9.06 0.04
CA ASP A 58 -4.09 -10.49 0.29
C ASP A 58 -5.05 -11.36 -0.54
N ARG A 59 -6.33 -10.97 -0.62
CA ARG A 59 -7.33 -11.66 -1.46
C ARG A 59 -6.98 -11.57 -2.94
N LEU A 60 -6.57 -10.40 -3.44
CA LEU A 60 -6.17 -10.22 -4.83
C LEU A 60 -4.91 -11.02 -5.19
N ARG A 61 -3.94 -11.12 -4.28
CA ARG A 61 -2.73 -11.94 -4.47
C ARG A 61 -3.04 -13.44 -4.54
N LYS A 62 -4.07 -13.88 -3.81
CA LYS A 62 -4.56 -15.27 -3.79
C LYS A 62 -5.51 -15.60 -4.95
N ALA A 63 -6.15 -14.59 -5.54
CA ALA A 63 -6.94 -14.77 -6.74
C ALA A 63 -6.03 -15.29 -7.86
N ASP A 64 -6.49 -16.33 -8.56
CA ASP A 64 -5.69 -17.05 -9.56
C ASP A 64 -5.00 -16.07 -10.52
N PRO A 65 -3.66 -15.97 -10.52
CA PRO A 65 -2.98 -15.07 -11.41
C PRO A 65 -3.16 -15.61 -12.82
N CYS A 66 -3.93 -14.89 -13.65
CA CYS A 66 -4.01 -15.15 -15.08
C CYS A 66 -2.61 -15.50 -15.62
N ARG A 67 -2.45 -16.74 -16.12
CA ARG A 67 -1.14 -17.22 -16.58
C ARG A 67 -0.61 -16.28 -17.65
N CYS A 68 0.48 -15.56 -17.35
CA CYS A 68 1.11 -14.67 -18.32
C CYS A 68 1.57 -15.50 -19.54
N PRO A 69 1.11 -15.17 -20.76
CA PRO A 69 1.54 -15.89 -21.96
C PRO A 69 3.05 -15.84 -22.14
N ASP A 70 3.64 -16.96 -22.52
CA ASP A 70 5.09 -17.11 -22.65
C ASP A 70 5.66 -16.12 -23.71
N SER A 71 4.88 -15.83 -24.75
CA SER A 71 5.22 -14.82 -25.77
C SER A 71 5.31 -13.40 -25.22
N LEU A 72 4.44 -13.02 -24.28
CA LEU A 72 4.46 -11.69 -23.66
C LEU A 72 5.66 -11.58 -22.71
N ARG A 73 5.92 -12.62 -21.92
CA ARG A 73 7.09 -12.70 -21.04
C ARG A 73 8.40 -12.54 -21.82
N ALA A 74 8.54 -13.28 -22.92
CA ALA A 74 9.74 -13.21 -23.77
C ALA A 74 9.94 -11.82 -24.38
N ARG A 75 8.86 -11.16 -24.84
CA ARG A 75 8.92 -9.79 -25.38
C ARG A 75 9.36 -8.77 -24.34
N VAL A 76 8.82 -8.85 -23.13
CA VAL A 76 9.19 -7.93 -22.04
C VAL A 76 10.65 -8.15 -21.63
N GLN A 77 11.10 -9.39 -21.50
CA GLN A 77 12.50 -9.69 -21.19
C GLN A 77 13.46 -9.17 -22.25
N ALA A 78 13.12 -9.33 -23.53
CA ALA A 78 13.91 -8.77 -24.62
C ALA A 78 14.02 -7.24 -24.52
N LEU A 79 12.93 -6.53 -24.21
CA LEU A 79 12.95 -5.07 -24.02
C LEU A 79 13.83 -4.63 -22.85
N LEU A 80 13.85 -5.38 -21.75
CA LEU A 80 14.67 -5.06 -20.58
C LEU A 80 16.16 -5.40 -20.76
N ASN A 81 16.48 -6.37 -21.61
CA ASN A 81 17.84 -6.81 -21.91
C ASN A 81 18.47 -6.08 -23.11
N LEU A 82 17.76 -5.11 -23.71
CA LEU A 82 18.33 -4.19 -24.68
C LEU A 82 19.08 -3.09 -23.91
N GLU A 83 20.34 -3.37 -23.59
CA GLU A 83 21.34 -2.34 -23.25
C GLU A 83 21.97 -1.77 -24.52
#